data_AF-A0A2S9XJK3-F1
#
_entry.id   AF-A0A2S9XJK3-F1
#
_cell.length_a   1.000
_cell.length_b   1.000
_cell.length_c   1.000
_cell.angle_alpha   90.00
_cell.angle_beta   90.00
_cell.angle_gamma   90.00
#
_symmetry.space_group_name_H-M   'P 1'
#
loop_
_entity.id
_entity.type
_entity.pdbx_description
1 polymer ?
#
loop_
_entity_poly.entity_id
_entity_poly.type
_entity_poly.pdbx_seq_one_letter_code
_entity_poly.pdbx_strand_id
1 'polypeptide(L)'
;MSKKLLLGFTTLTFTLAIGCTDDISTTDADTETSGDGDGDGDGDGDTGDGDTGDGDGDPGDGDGDPGDGDTGDGDGDGDTGDGDGDTGDGDGDTGDGDGDTGGVCGDGVVDDGEECDDANMDDTDDCTSACLNATCGDGYIQAMVEECDDGNLENTDDCLDTCVAATCGDGYTQDMVEECDDGNMDDTDDCVGMCVAATCGDGYVQAMVEECDDGNMDDTDDCVDGCLAAVCGDGFVQAMVEECDDGNMDDDDECKNDCTTPVVSWFDDFEGGDMMKPEWDLSGSANWFVSATMPQEGAANAECGNIGNSQVSVMEVTLDFAEDGDVTFWRRTSTESNFDYLEFRIDGNLQQQWSGTNDWAEFTYPVAAGQHTLSWEYDKDGSVSSGSDTVWVDNITTTNGALP
;
A
#
# COMPACT_ATOMS: atom_id res chain seq x y z
N MET A 1 -6.70 -72.04 14.10
CA MET A 1 -7.71 -71.52 15.06
C MET A 1 -7.64 -70.00 14.97
N SER A 2 -8.12 -69.35 13.91
CA SER A 2 -9.52 -68.97 13.63
C SER A 2 -10.25 -68.38 14.83
N LYS A 3 -10.40 -67.05 14.85
CA LYS A 3 -11.70 -66.37 14.98
C LYS A 3 -11.60 -64.96 14.37
N LYS A 4 -12.19 -64.83 13.19
CA LYS A 4 -12.56 -63.56 12.54
C LYS A 4 -13.71 -62.94 13.34
N LEU A 5 -13.65 -61.65 13.62
CA LEU A 5 -14.79 -60.86 14.07
C LEU A 5 -15.26 -60.01 12.89
N LEU A 6 -16.46 -60.31 12.42
CA LEU A 6 -17.23 -59.56 11.43
C LEU A 6 -17.92 -58.41 12.20
N LEU A 7 -17.73 -57.16 11.79
CA LEU A 7 -18.60 -56.04 12.13
C LEU A 7 -19.22 -55.53 10.83
N GLY A 8 -20.55 -55.61 10.77
CA GLY A 8 -21.34 -55.34 9.58
C GLY A 8 -21.53 -53.85 9.33
N PHE A 9 -21.38 -53.47 8.07
CA PHE A 9 -21.85 -52.22 7.52
C PHE A 9 -23.39 -52.20 7.55
N THR A 10 -23.96 -51.14 8.14
CA THR A 10 -25.37 -50.78 7.93
C THR A 10 -25.38 -49.50 7.12
N THR A 11 -25.68 -49.63 5.83
CA THR A 11 -25.91 -48.52 4.91
C THR A 11 -27.23 -47.84 5.22
N LEU A 12 -27.20 -46.57 5.62
CA LEU A 12 -28.37 -45.72 5.72
C LEU A 12 -28.61 -45.08 4.33
N THR A 13 -29.62 -45.55 3.63
CA THR A 13 -30.04 -45.01 2.32
C THR A 13 -30.84 -43.72 2.50
N PHE A 14 -30.28 -42.60 2.06
CA PHE A 14 -30.99 -41.33 1.91
C PHE A 14 -31.89 -41.41 0.67
N THR A 15 -33.19 -41.25 0.83
CA THR A 15 -34.15 -41.26 -0.29
C THR A 15 -34.39 -39.82 -0.70
N LEU A 16 -33.76 -39.38 -1.78
CA LEU A 16 -34.01 -38.08 -2.42
C LEU A 16 -35.31 -38.19 -3.21
N ALA A 17 -36.37 -37.52 -2.76
CA ALA A 17 -37.60 -37.35 -3.52
C ALA A 17 -37.44 -36.14 -4.44
N ILE A 18 -37.10 -36.41 -5.70
CA ILE A 18 -37.25 -35.46 -6.81
C ILE A 18 -38.73 -35.48 -7.22
N GLY A 19 -39.44 -34.39 -6.95
CA GLY A 19 -40.75 -34.10 -7.52
C GLY A 19 -40.59 -33.07 -8.63
N CYS A 20 -40.72 -33.50 -9.89
CA CYS A 20 -40.98 -32.62 -11.01
C CYS A 20 -42.45 -32.15 -10.99
N THR A 21 -42.68 -30.86 -11.18
CA THR A 21 -43.87 -30.39 -11.89
C THR A 21 -43.47 -29.24 -12.81
N ASP A 22 -43.80 -29.42 -14.09
CA ASP A 22 -43.55 -28.55 -15.22
C ASP A 22 -44.47 -27.31 -15.27
N ASP A 23 -44.00 -26.32 -16.02
CA ASP A 23 -44.74 -25.26 -16.72
C ASP A 23 -45.61 -24.29 -15.89
N ILE A 24 -45.10 -23.05 -15.73
CA ILE A 24 -46.00 -21.91 -15.93
C ILE A 24 -45.34 -20.79 -16.72
N SER A 25 -46.11 -20.38 -17.72
CA SER A 25 -45.85 -19.44 -18.78
C SER A 25 -45.67 -18.00 -18.30
N THR A 26 -44.82 -17.30 -19.03
CA THR A 26 -44.85 -15.86 -19.25
C THR A 26 -46.27 -15.36 -19.55
N THR A 27 -46.65 -14.21 -18.99
CA THR A 27 -47.54 -13.22 -19.62
C THR A 27 -47.42 -11.86 -18.94
N ASP A 28 -47.53 -10.85 -19.79
CA ASP A 28 -47.31 -9.41 -19.67
C ASP A 28 -48.14 -8.65 -18.63
N ALA A 29 -47.73 -7.38 -18.44
CA ALA A 29 -48.49 -6.15 -18.06
C ALA A 29 -47.87 -5.48 -16.82
N ASP A 30 -47.51 -4.20 -16.77
CA ASP A 30 -47.68 -3.08 -17.69
C ASP A 30 -46.55 -2.07 -17.41
N THR A 31 -45.90 -1.63 -18.48
CA THR A 31 -45.11 -0.40 -18.53
C THR A 31 -46.07 0.74 -18.85
N GLU A 32 -46.06 1.83 -18.06
CA GLU A 32 -46.20 3.22 -18.50
C GLU A 32 -46.03 4.16 -17.29
N THR A 33 -45.07 5.09 -17.35
CA THR A 33 -45.23 6.53 -17.01
C THR A 33 -43.93 7.31 -17.22
N SER A 34 -43.81 7.88 -18.42
CA SER A 34 -43.42 9.27 -18.74
C SER A 34 -42.38 10.03 -17.89
N GLY A 35 -41.33 10.50 -18.56
CA GLY A 35 -40.52 11.64 -18.13
C GLY A 35 -39.37 11.97 -19.10
N ASP A 36 -39.69 12.70 -20.17
CA ASP A 36 -38.74 13.25 -21.15
C ASP A 36 -37.80 14.31 -20.55
N GLY A 37 -36.57 14.37 -21.06
CA GLY A 37 -35.62 15.44 -20.78
C GLY A 37 -34.35 15.34 -21.62
N ASP A 38 -34.44 15.75 -22.89
CA ASP A 38 -33.30 15.97 -23.80
C ASP A 38 -32.36 17.06 -23.26
N GLY A 39 -31.05 16.85 -23.43
CA GLY A 39 -30.02 17.85 -23.10
C GLY A 39 -28.67 17.52 -23.74
N ASP A 40 -28.56 17.80 -25.04
CA ASP A 40 -27.28 17.95 -25.73
C ASP A 40 -26.52 19.15 -25.13
N GLY A 41 -25.22 18.97 -24.86
CA GLY A 41 -24.37 20.03 -24.32
C GLY A 41 -22.91 19.82 -24.69
N ASP A 42 -22.56 20.18 -25.93
CA ASP A 42 -21.19 20.52 -26.33
C ASP A 42 -20.75 21.77 -25.54
N GLY A 43 -19.56 21.70 -24.92
CA GLY A 43 -19.02 22.77 -24.10
C GLY A 43 -17.52 22.92 -24.28
N ASP A 44 -17.12 23.51 -25.42
CA ASP A 44 -15.82 24.16 -25.58
C ASP A 44 -15.74 25.37 -24.63
N GLY A 45 -14.79 25.32 -23.69
CA GLY A 45 -14.55 26.37 -22.69
C GLY A 45 -13.18 27.00 -22.88
N ASP A 46 -13.10 27.93 -23.83
CA ASP A 46 -12.02 28.89 -23.98
C ASP A 46 -12.19 30.05 -22.98
N THR A 47 -11.13 30.42 -22.26
CA THR A 47 -11.02 31.68 -21.53
C THR A 47 -9.61 32.25 -21.62
N GLY A 48 -9.45 33.35 -22.39
CA GLY A 48 -8.34 34.32 -22.28
C GLY A 48 -8.33 35.05 -20.92
N ASP A 49 -7.48 36.05 -20.64
CA ASP A 49 -6.77 37.01 -21.49
C ASP A 49 -5.79 37.84 -20.61
N GLY A 50 -4.77 38.47 -21.21
CA GLY A 50 -3.92 39.55 -20.63
C GLY A 50 -2.40 39.36 -20.79
N ASP A 51 -1.58 40.25 -21.39
CA ASP A 51 -1.76 41.66 -21.75
C ASP A 51 -0.65 42.11 -22.77
N THR A 52 -1.07 42.94 -23.73
CA THR A 52 -0.39 44.09 -24.40
C THR A 52 0.90 44.03 -25.26
N GLY A 53 0.72 44.39 -26.54
CA GLY A 53 1.49 45.39 -27.32
C GLY A 53 2.73 44.90 -28.07
N ASP A 54 3.10 45.32 -29.29
CA ASP A 54 2.62 46.27 -30.29
C ASP A 54 3.40 45.95 -31.59
N GLY A 55 2.83 46.20 -32.78
CA GLY A 55 3.66 46.55 -33.95
C GLY A 55 3.31 45.90 -35.29
N ASP A 56 2.58 46.66 -36.12
CA ASP A 56 2.28 46.40 -37.53
C ASP A 56 3.52 46.33 -38.45
N GLY A 57 3.46 45.50 -39.52
CA GLY A 57 4.39 45.57 -40.65
C GLY A 57 4.33 44.43 -41.69
N ASP A 58 3.31 44.46 -42.56
CA ASP A 58 3.07 43.64 -43.76
C ASP A 58 4.15 43.84 -44.90
N PRO A 59 4.10 43.16 -46.07
CA PRO A 59 4.37 41.76 -46.45
C PRO A 59 5.46 41.61 -47.55
N GLY A 60 5.79 40.36 -47.96
CA GLY A 60 6.28 40.13 -49.32
C GLY A 60 6.95 38.78 -49.61
N ASP A 61 6.25 37.97 -50.40
CA ASP A 61 6.70 37.12 -51.52
C ASP A 61 7.76 36.01 -51.33
N GLY A 62 7.42 34.81 -51.82
CA GLY A 62 8.44 33.88 -52.34
C GLY A 62 8.05 32.41 -52.37
N ASP A 63 7.50 31.97 -53.50
CA ASP A 63 7.19 30.59 -53.89
C ASP A 63 8.39 29.60 -53.83
N GLY A 64 8.13 28.29 -53.67
CA GLY A 64 9.08 27.24 -54.08
C GLY A 64 8.87 25.83 -53.52
N ASP A 65 7.97 25.07 -54.17
CA ASP A 65 7.68 23.63 -54.02
C ASP A 65 8.91 22.70 -54.25
N PRO A 66 8.91 21.43 -53.78
CA PRO A 66 10.09 20.58 -53.59
C PRO A 66 10.51 19.82 -54.86
N GLY A 67 11.80 19.54 -54.97
CA GLY A 67 12.40 18.82 -56.09
C GLY A 67 12.68 17.35 -55.77
N ASP A 68 11.98 16.49 -56.50
CA ASP A 68 12.12 15.04 -56.61
C ASP A 68 13.55 14.53 -56.87
N GLY A 69 13.80 13.34 -56.34
CA GLY A 69 14.91 12.48 -56.76
C GLY A 69 14.61 11.79 -58.10
N ASP A 70 15.64 11.75 -58.96
CA ASP A 70 15.67 10.89 -60.13
C ASP A 70 17.06 10.24 -60.24
N THR A 71 17.09 8.92 -60.10
CA THR A 71 18.21 8.06 -60.46
C THR A 71 18.17 7.79 -61.97
N GLY A 72 19.28 8.02 -62.68
CA GLY A 72 19.40 7.68 -64.09
C GLY A 72 20.85 7.54 -64.55
N ASP A 73 21.19 6.33 -65.00
CA ASP A 73 22.45 5.87 -65.57
C ASP A 73 22.92 6.68 -66.80
N GLY A 74 24.23 6.65 -67.09
CA GLY A 74 24.69 6.86 -68.47
C GLY A 74 26.13 7.31 -68.67
N ASP A 75 26.95 6.35 -69.09
CA ASP A 75 28.02 6.45 -70.10
C ASP A 75 29.36 7.09 -69.73
N GLY A 76 30.39 6.22 -69.82
CA GLY A 76 31.78 6.61 -69.90
C GLY A 76 32.21 6.90 -71.34
N ASP A 77 33.26 7.72 -71.42
CA ASP A 77 34.31 7.83 -72.43
C ASP A 77 35.39 8.68 -71.71
N GLY A 78 36.65 8.29 -71.54
CA GLY A 78 37.57 7.84 -72.56
C GLY A 78 38.48 9.01 -72.94
N ASP A 79 39.64 9.17 -72.30
CA ASP A 79 40.82 9.77 -72.93
C ASP A 79 42.12 9.43 -72.19
N THR A 80 42.98 8.74 -72.93
CA THR A 80 44.37 8.37 -72.62
C THR A 80 45.32 9.47 -73.07
N GLY A 81 46.33 9.79 -72.25
CA GLY A 81 47.45 10.66 -72.65
C GLY A 81 48.71 10.38 -71.83
N ASP A 82 49.52 9.45 -72.30
CA ASP A 82 50.91 9.23 -71.85
C ASP A 82 51.83 10.37 -72.31
N GLY A 83 52.82 10.72 -71.49
CA GLY A 83 53.88 11.65 -71.85
C GLY A 83 55.04 11.68 -70.85
N ASP A 84 55.94 10.69 -70.97
CA ASP A 84 57.27 10.70 -70.34
C ASP A 84 58.20 11.76 -70.95
N GLY A 85 59.03 12.39 -70.09
CA GLY A 85 60.40 12.81 -70.42
C GLY A 85 60.66 14.30 -70.54
N ASP A 86 61.43 14.87 -69.60
CA ASP A 86 62.80 15.32 -69.90
C ASP A 86 63.58 15.77 -68.65
N THR A 87 64.88 15.56 -68.73
CA THR A 87 65.93 15.74 -67.72
C THR A 87 66.38 17.20 -67.57
N GLY A 88 66.64 17.61 -66.33
CA GLY A 88 67.75 18.47 -65.88
C GLY A 88 67.97 19.84 -66.53
N ASP A 89 68.05 20.89 -65.70
CA ASP A 89 69.25 21.73 -65.59
C ASP A 89 69.07 22.72 -64.43
N GLY A 90 70.14 22.92 -63.65
CA GLY A 90 70.19 23.87 -62.55
C GLY A 90 70.47 25.30 -63.00
N ASP A 91 70.55 26.16 -61.97
CA ASP A 91 70.98 27.56 -61.89
C ASP A 91 69.80 28.39 -61.35
N GLY A 92 69.76 28.79 -60.09
CA GLY A 92 70.81 29.51 -59.40
C GLY A 92 70.51 31.01 -59.43
N ASP A 93 69.37 31.43 -58.86
CA ASP A 93 69.09 32.84 -58.59
C ASP A 93 68.87 33.04 -57.09
N THR A 94 69.83 33.75 -56.51
CA THR A 94 69.83 34.25 -55.14
C THR A 94 68.92 35.46 -55.03
N GLY A 95 67.84 35.31 -54.26
CA GLY A 95 67.27 36.33 -53.39
C GLY A 95 66.84 37.64 -54.04
N ASP A 96 65.58 37.71 -54.43
CA ASP A 96 64.75 38.84 -54.04
C ASP A 96 63.90 38.37 -52.85
N GLY A 97 64.18 38.96 -51.70
CA GLY A 97 63.60 38.66 -50.39
C GLY A 97 62.34 39.47 -50.16
N ASP A 98 61.29 39.10 -50.88
CA ASP A 98 59.89 39.45 -50.63
C ASP A 98 59.06 38.18 -50.35
N GLY A 99 59.71 37.22 -49.67
CA GLY A 99 59.00 36.19 -48.93
C GLY A 99 58.28 36.86 -47.77
N ASP A 100 57.03 37.24 -48.01
CA ASP A 100 55.97 37.18 -47.01
C ASP A 100 56.03 35.77 -46.37
N THR A 101 56.87 35.61 -45.35
CA THR A 101 56.73 34.50 -44.41
C THR A 101 55.50 34.86 -43.60
N GLY A 102 54.32 34.58 -44.15
CA GLY A 102 53.14 34.40 -43.32
C GLY A 102 53.54 33.42 -42.23
N GLY A 103 53.24 33.79 -40.98
CA GLY A 103 53.57 32.97 -39.81
C GLY A 103 53.23 31.52 -40.07
N VAL A 104 54.18 30.65 -39.81
CA VAL A 104 54.00 29.23 -40.05
C VAL A 104 53.58 28.63 -38.73
N CYS A 105 52.28 28.37 -38.63
CA CYS A 105 51.73 27.71 -37.48
C CYS A 105 52.49 26.43 -37.11
N GLY A 106 52.82 26.29 -35.84
CA GLY A 106 53.53 25.13 -35.29
C GLY A 106 55.05 25.24 -35.33
N ASP A 107 55.62 26.45 -35.40
CA ASP A 107 57.08 26.67 -35.40
C ASP A 107 57.66 27.03 -34.01
N GLY A 108 56.79 27.20 -33.02
CA GLY A 108 57.08 27.53 -31.64
C GLY A 108 57.12 29.04 -31.36
N VAL A 109 56.67 29.88 -32.30
CA VAL A 109 56.66 31.34 -32.17
C VAL A 109 55.32 31.90 -32.63
N VAL A 110 54.60 32.58 -31.74
CA VAL A 110 53.36 33.28 -32.10
C VAL A 110 53.66 34.47 -33.01
N ASP A 111 53.32 34.33 -34.29
CA ASP A 111 53.51 35.34 -35.34
C ASP A 111 52.28 36.27 -35.51
N ASP A 112 52.41 37.32 -36.34
CA ASP A 112 51.32 38.28 -36.59
C ASP A 112 50.18 37.62 -37.38
N GLY A 113 49.08 37.29 -36.69
CA GLY A 113 47.92 36.57 -37.25
C GLY A 113 47.59 35.27 -36.52
N GLU A 114 48.46 34.81 -35.60
CA GLU A 114 48.27 33.63 -34.77
C GLU A 114 47.81 34.02 -33.36
N GLU A 115 46.89 33.25 -32.77
CA GLU A 115 46.44 33.44 -31.38
C GLU A 115 47.30 32.64 -30.38
N CYS A 116 47.85 31.51 -30.83
CA CYS A 116 48.77 30.62 -30.11
C CYS A 116 49.75 29.94 -31.09
N ASP A 117 50.82 29.32 -30.58
CA ASP A 117 51.70 28.39 -31.31
C ASP A 117 52.40 27.49 -30.28
N ASP A 118 52.23 26.16 -30.39
CA ASP A 118 52.78 25.16 -29.47
C ASP A 118 53.88 24.28 -30.10
N ALA A 119 54.47 24.75 -31.20
CA ALA A 119 55.51 24.09 -31.97
C ALA A 119 55.11 22.76 -32.63
N ASN A 120 53.82 22.54 -32.86
CA ASN A 120 53.33 21.41 -33.65
C ASN A 120 52.02 21.72 -34.41
N MET A 121 51.41 20.72 -35.05
CA MET A 121 50.21 20.86 -35.91
C MET A 121 49.14 19.85 -35.52
N ASP A 122 49.10 19.47 -34.25
CA ASP A 122 48.08 18.62 -33.66
C ASP A 122 46.91 19.51 -33.24
N ASP A 123 45.68 19.10 -33.52
CA ASP A 123 44.50 19.87 -33.11
C ASP A 123 44.04 19.52 -31.68
N THR A 124 44.76 18.61 -31.00
CA THR A 124 44.35 18.01 -29.72
C THR A 124 45.19 18.41 -28.51
N ASP A 125 46.05 19.42 -28.65
CA ASP A 125 46.85 20.00 -27.57
C ASP A 125 46.66 21.52 -27.43
N ASP A 126 47.69 22.25 -26.99
CA ASP A 126 47.54 23.62 -26.48
C ASP A 126 47.11 24.62 -27.57
N CYS A 127 47.29 24.29 -28.85
CA CYS A 127 46.95 25.14 -29.98
C CYS A 127 46.48 24.33 -31.19
N THR A 128 45.43 24.78 -31.88
CA THR A 128 44.97 24.11 -33.12
C THR A 128 46.00 24.26 -34.25
N SER A 129 45.95 23.40 -35.25
CA SER A 129 46.75 23.48 -36.49
C SER A 129 46.48 24.74 -37.34
N ALA A 130 45.47 25.52 -36.97
CA ALA A 130 45.16 26.85 -37.53
C ALA A 130 45.73 28.00 -36.69
N CYS A 131 46.45 27.70 -35.61
CA CYS A 131 46.98 28.65 -34.63
C CYS A 131 45.92 29.48 -33.94
N LEU A 132 44.78 28.85 -33.69
CA LEU A 132 43.69 29.38 -32.88
C LEU A 132 43.69 28.68 -31.52
N ASN A 133 43.36 29.44 -30.48
CA ASN A 133 43.28 28.92 -29.14
C ASN A 133 42.17 27.86 -29.06
N ALA A 134 42.44 26.78 -28.33
CA ALA A 134 41.46 25.78 -27.90
C ALA A 134 40.11 26.41 -27.51
N THR A 135 39.02 25.95 -28.14
CA THR A 135 37.66 26.42 -27.88
C THR A 135 36.69 25.27 -27.75
N CYS A 136 35.93 25.26 -26.66
CA CYS A 136 34.85 24.29 -26.46
C CYS A 136 33.86 24.29 -27.63
N GLY A 137 33.52 23.10 -28.11
CA GLY A 137 32.58 22.89 -29.22
C GLY A 137 33.20 22.98 -30.61
N ASP A 138 34.52 22.85 -30.73
CA ASP A 138 35.23 22.89 -32.01
C ASP A 138 35.45 21.50 -32.65
N GLY A 139 35.06 20.44 -31.95
CA GLY A 139 35.08 19.06 -32.40
C GLY A 139 36.37 18.31 -32.04
N TYR A 140 37.26 18.91 -31.27
CA TYR A 140 38.50 18.31 -30.80
C TYR A 140 38.51 18.26 -29.28
N ILE A 141 39.08 17.22 -28.69
CA ILE A 141 39.30 17.15 -27.23
C ILE A 141 40.76 17.48 -26.96
N GLN A 142 41.01 18.67 -26.42
CA GLN A 142 42.31 19.23 -26.13
C GLN A 142 42.78 18.83 -24.73
N ALA A 143 43.84 18.02 -24.67
CA ALA A 143 44.28 17.41 -23.44
C ALA A 143 44.70 18.46 -22.38
N MET A 144 44.10 18.39 -21.19
CA MET A 144 44.28 19.33 -20.06
C MET A 144 43.63 20.71 -20.23
N VAL A 145 42.92 20.96 -21.33
CA VAL A 145 42.10 22.16 -21.52
C VAL A 145 40.62 21.85 -21.29
N GLU A 146 40.12 20.72 -21.81
CA GLU A 146 38.73 20.26 -21.68
C GLU A 146 38.61 18.78 -21.32
N GLU A 147 37.46 18.40 -20.73
CA GLU A 147 37.14 17.01 -20.36
C GLU A 147 36.39 16.28 -21.48
N CYS A 148 35.61 17.00 -22.28
CA CYS A 148 34.86 16.55 -23.44
C CYS A 148 34.77 17.68 -24.49
N ASP A 149 34.39 17.32 -25.71
CA ASP A 149 33.97 18.23 -26.79
C ASP A 149 33.12 17.39 -27.77
N ASP A 150 31.88 17.82 -28.03
CA ASP A 150 30.94 17.18 -28.96
C ASP A 150 30.69 18.00 -30.24
N GLY A 151 31.51 19.02 -30.48
CA GLY A 151 31.48 19.87 -31.65
C GLY A 151 30.39 20.94 -31.63
N ASN A 152 29.77 21.21 -30.46
CA ASN A 152 28.85 22.32 -30.31
C ASN A 152 28.85 22.92 -28.88
N LEU A 153 27.92 23.83 -28.58
CA LEU A 153 27.81 24.55 -27.29
C LEU A 153 26.41 24.38 -26.67
N GLU A 154 25.73 23.29 -27.01
CA GLU A 154 24.48 22.90 -26.37
C GLU A 154 24.83 22.23 -25.02
N ASN A 155 23.98 22.39 -24.01
CA ASN A 155 24.22 21.80 -22.68
C ASN A 155 23.38 20.52 -22.47
N THR A 156 22.76 20.01 -23.54
CA THR A 156 21.72 18.97 -23.47
C THR A 156 22.13 17.70 -24.23
N ASP A 157 23.41 17.59 -24.55
CA ASP A 157 24.07 16.47 -25.22
C ASP A 157 25.33 16.06 -24.45
N ASP A 158 26.30 15.43 -25.12
CA ASP A 158 27.39 14.70 -24.47
C ASP A 158 28.34 15.61 -23.65
N CYS A 159 28.36 16.92 -23.92
CA CYS A 159 29.24 17.88 -23.28
C CYS A 159 28.54 19.21 -22.95
N LEU A 160 28.84 19.83 -21.81
CA LEU A 160 28.36 21.17 -21.50
C LEU A 160 29.13 22.25 -22.30
N ASP A 161 28.57 23.46 -22.42
CA ASP A 161 29.22 24.65 -22.99
C ASP A 161 30.48 25.11 -22.23
N THR A 162 30.71 24.51 -21.06
CA THR A 162 31.90 24.68 -20.21
C THR A 162 32.92 23.56 -20.38
N CYS A 163 32.70 22.64 -21.30
CA CYS A 163 33.61 21.54 -21.63
C CYS A 163 33.85 20.55 -20.48
N VAL A 164 32.78 20.33 -19.73
CA VAL A 164 32.64 19.32 -18.68
C VAL A 164 31.64 18.29 -19.18
N ALA A 165 31.94 17.00 -18.94
CA ALA A 165 31.04 15.93 -19.35
C ALA A 165 29.67 16.12 -18.70
N ALA A 166 28.62 16.03 -19.49
CA ALA A 166 27.27 16.17 -19.00
C ALA A 166 26.96 15.01 -18.04
N THR A 167 26.39 15.31 -16.88
CA THR A 167 26.14 14.34 -15.81
C THR A 167 24.82 14.63 -15.11
N CYS A 168 24.07 13.57 -14.81
CA CYS A 168 22.92 13.64 -13.93
C CYS A 168 23.15 14.50 -12.68
N GLY A 169 22.27 15.48 -12.47
CA GLY A 169 22.32 16.44 -11.38
C GLY A 169 23.12 17.72 -11.72
N ASP A 170 23.40 17.98 -12.98
CA ASP A 170 24.09 19.20 -13.43
C ASP A 170 23.13 20.35 -13.80
N GLY A 171 21.82 20.08 -13.77
CA GLY A 171 20.75 21.04 -14.05
C GLY A 171 20.28 21.06 -15.49
N TYR A 172 20.77 20.14 -16.34
CA TYR A 172 20.38 20.01 -17.73
C TYR A 172 19.88 18.59 -18.01
N THR A 173 18.71 18.48 -18.66
CA THR A 173 18.19 17.18 -19.09
C THR A 173 18.70 16.82 -20.49
N GLN A 174 19.53 15.79 -20.58
CA GLN A 174 20.04 15.25 -21.84
C GLN A 174 19.05 14.28 -22.50
N ASP A 175 18.57 14.64 -23.69
CA ASP A 175 17.57 13.84 -24.42
C ASP A 175 18.13 12.44 -24.76
N MET A 176 17.36 11.40 -24.44
CA MET A 176 17.72 9.97 -24.58
C MET A 176 18.88 9.45 -23.69
N VAL A 177 19.47 10.27 -22.82
CA VAL A 177 20.48 9.84 -21.83
C VAL A 177 19.87 9.78 -20.42
N GLU A 178 19.05 10.78 -20.06
CA GLU A 178 18.43 10.86 -18.74
C GLU A 178 16.95 11.29 -18.82
N GLU A 179 16.11 10.78 -17.92
CA GLU A 179 14.66 11.00 -17.96
C GLU A 179 14.23 12.27 -17.20
N CYS A 180 15.07 12.73 -16.26
CA CYS A 180 14.87 13.93 -15.46
C CYS A 180 16.23 14.48 -14.97
N ASP A 181 16.32 15.73 -14.53
CA ASP A 181 17.48 16.30 -13.83
C ASP A 181 16.97 17.41 -12.90
N ASP A 182 17.21 17.28 -11.59
CA ASP A 182 16.78 18.26 -10.57
C ASP A 182 17.96 19.06 -9.97
N GLY A 183 19.13 18.98 -10.61
CA GLY A 183 20.34 19.69 -10.26
C GLY A 183 21.06 19.13 -9.04
N ASN A 184 20.73 17.91 -8.60
CA ASN A 184 21.47 17.23 -7.54
C ASN A 184 21.43 15.68 -7.64
N MET A 185 21.87 14.97 -6.58
CA MET A 185 22.02 13.50 -6.54
C MET A 185 21.39 12.94 -5.26
N ASP A 186 20.37 13.63 -4.74
CA ASP A 186 19.52 13.13 -3.66
C ASP A 186 18.50 12.18 -4.30
N ASP A 187 18.24 11.04 -3.65
CA ASP A 187 17.31 10.03 -4.17
C ASP A 187 15.90 10.22 -3.56
N THR A 188 15.64 11.38 -2.95
CA THR A 188 14.42 11.64 -2.16
C THR A 188 13.61 12.84 -2.64
N ASP A 189 13.97 13.40 -3.79
CA ASP A 189 13.30 14.50 -4.49
C ASP A 189 12.87 14.09 -5.92
N ASP A 190 12.89 15.03 -6.87
CA ASP A 190 12.17 14.91 -8.15
C ASP A 190 12.81 13.85 -9.09
N CYS A 191 14.07 13.49 -8.86
CA CYS A 191 14.80 12.44 -9.57
C CYS A 191 15.37 11.38 -8.61
N VAL A 192 15.47 10.13 -9.09
CA VAL A 192 16.09 9.03 -8.33
C VAL A 192 17.30 8.47 -9.07
N GLY A 193 18.38 8.22 -8.34
CA GLY A 193 19.56 7.53 -8.84
C GLY A 193 20.25 8.27 -9.98
N MET A 194 20.63 7.54 -11.04
CA MET A 194 21.18 8.13 -12.27
C MET A 194 20.03 8.67 -13.15
N CYS A 195 19.29 9.65 -12.63
CA CYS A 195 18.31 10.44 -13.34
C CYS A 195 17.18 9.63 -13.98
N VAL A 196 16.60 8.76 -13.17
CA VAL A 196 15.35 8.06 -13.45
C VAL A 196 14.23 8.80 -12.75
N ALA A 197 13.08 8.94 -13.40
CA ALA A 197 11.92 9.55 -12.77
C ALA A 197 11.51 8.77 -11.52
N ALA A 198 11.24 9.53 -10.47
CA ALA A 198 10.56 9.13 -9.24
C ALA A 198 9.35 8.20 -9.51
N THR A 199 9.38 6.95 -9.02
CA THR A 199 8.28 5.99 -9.20
C THR A 199 7.82 5.35 -7.90
N CYS A 200 6.51 5.38 -7.68
CA CYS A 200 5.85 4.66 -6.59
C CYS A 200 6.23 3.17 -6.54
N GLY A 201 6.67 2.70 -5.37
CA GLY A 201 7.06 1.32 -5.10
C GLY A 201 8.55 1.03 -5.35
N ASP A 202 9.40 2.06 -5.39
CA ASP A 202 10.85 1.92 -5.60
C ASP A 202 11.67 1.85 -4.30
N GLY A 203 11.01 2.02 -3.16
CA GLY A 203 11.58 1.90 -1.81
C GLY A 203 12.00 3.23 -1.20
N TYR A 204 11.73 4.36 -1.87
CA TYR A 204 12.02 5.70 -1.38
C TYR A 204 10.72 6.50 -1.29
N VAL A 205 10.61 7.36 -0.27
CA VAL A 205 9.46 8.27 -0.15
C VAL A 205 9.90 9.64 -0.64
N GLN A 206 9.38 10.05 -1.79
CA GLN A 206 9.71 11.30 -2.47
C GLN A 206 8.76 12.43 -2.04
N ALA A 207 9.34 13.49 -1.48
CA ALA A 207 8.54 14.58 -0.93
C ALA A 207 7.77 15.34 -2.04
N MET A 208 6.44 15.46 -1.87
CA MET A 208 5.51 16.09 -2.82
C MET A 208 5.19 15.27 -4.09
N VAL A 209 5.81 14.11 -4.28
CA VAL A 209 5.45 13.14 -5.34
C VAL A 209 4.53 12.06 -4.75
N GLU A 210 4.84 11.56 -3.56
CA GLU A 210 4.10 10.48 -2.91
C GLU A 210 3.94 10.66 -1.39
N GLU A 211 2.92 10.03 -0.79
CA GLU A 211 2.65 10.10 0.65
C GLU A 211 3.34 8.97 1.43
N CYS A 212 3.56 7.83 0.79
CA CYS A 212 4.23 6.65 1.34
C CYS A 212 4.87 5.80 0.22
N ASP A 213 5.80 4.91 0.55
CA ASP A 213 6.36 3.91 -0.36
C ASP A 213 6.83 2.70 0.49
N ASP A 214 6.35 1.51 0.15
CA ASP A 214 6.70 0.23 0.81
C ASP A 214 7.48 -0.72 -0.10
N GLY A 215 8.00 -0.21 -1.22
CA GLY A 215 8.83 -0.91 -2.18
C GLY A 215 8.08 -1.87 -3.09
N ASN A 216 6.75 -1.75 -3.20
CA ASN A 216 5.95 -2.53 -4.14
C ASN A 216 4.65 -1.81 -4.59
N MET A 217 3.74 -2.53 -5.27
CA MET A 217 2.45 -2.01 -5.79
C MET A 217 1.30 -2.96 -5.39
N ASP A 218 1.29 -3.42 -4.15
CA ASP A 218 0.25 -4.30 -3.60
C ASP A 218 -0.69 -3.45 -2.75
N ASP A 219 -1.97 -3.35 -3.13
CA ASP A 219 -2.95 -2.53 -2.39
C ASP A 219 -3.29 -3.06 -0.97
N THR A 220 -2.64 -4.12 -0.51
CA THR A 220 -2.97 -4.83 0.73
C THR A 220 -1.93 -4.69 1.84
N ASP A 221 -0.93 -3.83 1.67
CA ASP A 221 0.06 -3.47 2.69
C ASP A 221 0.09 -1.96 3.01
N ASP A 222 1.27 -1.38 3.28
CA ASP A 222 1.38 -0.08 3.95
C ASP A 222 0.97 1.09 3.02
N CYS A 223 1.00 0.87 1.70
CA CYS A 223 0.62 1.81 0.65
C CYS A 223 -0.40 1.21 -0.33
N VAL A 224 -1.27 2.05 -0.88
CA VAL A 224 -2.18 1.67 -1.98
C VAL A 224 -1.73 2.26 -3.32
N ASP A 225 -2.28 1.75 -4.42
CA ASP A 225 -2.02 2.16 -5.80
C ASP A 225 -2.00 3.69 -5.93
N GLY A 226 -0.87 4.23 -6.40
CA GLY A 226 -0.62 5.67 -6.47
C GLY A 226 0.08 6.25 -5.23
N CYS A 227 0.64 5.41 -4.36
CA CYS A 227 1.42 5.76 -3.19
C CYS A 227 0.71 6.74 -2.25
N LEU A 228 -0.55 6.42 -2.02
CA LEU A 228 -1.36 7.00 -0.96
C LEU A 228 -1.28 6.09 0.25
N ALA A 229 -1.28 6.67 1.45
CA ALA A 229 -1.34 5.88 2.66
C ALA A 229 -2.63 5.04 2.66
N ALA A 230 -2.53 3.78 3.08
CA ALA A 230 -3.69 2.94 3.35
C ALA A 230 -4.68 3.63 4.31
N VAL A 231 -5.96 3.70 3.94
CA VAL A 231 -7.01 4.35 4.74
C VAL A 231 -8.23 3.46 4.86
N CYS A 232 -8.74 3.35 6.09
CA CYS A 232 -10.05 2.78 6.39
C CYS A 232 -11.16 3.24 5.43
N GLY A 233 -11.72 2.27 4.68
CA GLY A 233 -12.79 2.51 3.73
C GLY A 233 -12.33 2.81 2.30
N ASP A 234 -11.08 2.52 1.96
CA ASP A 234 -10.54 2.59 0.59
C ASP A 234 -10.86 1.34 -0.27
N GLY A 235 -11.46 0.33 0.35
CA GLY A 235 -11.92 -0.91 -0.29
C GLY A 235 -10.95 -2.08 -0.15
N PHE A 236 -9.84 -1.92 0.58
CA PHE A 236 -8.83 -2.95 0.76
C PHE A 236 -8.55 -3.17 2.25
N VAL A 237 -8.55 -4.43 2.69
CA VAL A 237 -8.14 -4.75 4.07
C VAL A 237 -6.62 -4.86 4.13
N GLN A 238 -5.94 -3.86 4.70
CA GLN A 238 -4.48 -3.88 4.81
C GLN A 238 -4.00 -4.51 6.12
N ALA A 239 -3.14 -5.53 5.99
CA ALA A 239 -2.67 -6.30 7.13
C ALA A 239 -1.82 -5.44 8.08
N MET A 240 -2.15 -5.43 9.37
CA MET A 240 -1.49 -4.63 10.43
C MET A 240 -1.79 -3.13 10.41
N VAL A 241 -2.52 -2.62 9.43
CA VAL A 241 -3.06 -1.25 9.41
C VAL A 241 -4.50 -1.26 9.93
N GLU A 242 -5.31 -2.22 9.50
CA GLU A 242 -6.72 -2.36 9.87
C GLU A 242 -7.19 -3.82 10.03
N GLU A 243 -8.26 -4.04 10.80
CA GLU A 243 -8.85 -5.37 11.01
C GLU A 243 -9.91 -5.71 9.94
N CYS A 244 -10.50 -4.69 9.33
CA CYS A 244 -11.56 -4.75 8.34
C CYS A 244 -11.63 -3.42 7.58
N ASP A 245 -12.27 -3.40 6.41
CA ASP A 245 -12.57 -2.17 5.67
C ASP A 245 -14.08 -1.87 5.84
N ASP A 246 -14.41 -0.74 6.47
CA ASP A 246 -15.81 -0.34 6.74
C ASP A 246 -16.57 -0.12 5.41
N GLY A 247 -15.91 0.53 4.45
CA GLY A 247 -16.51 0.88 3.15
C GLY A 247 -17.76 1.76 3.25
N ASN A 248 -18.14 2.20 4.46
CA ASN A 248 -19.30 3.04 4.71
C ASN A 248 -19.09 3.99 5.92
N MET A 249 -20.16 4.38 6.62
CA MET A 249 -20.10 5.33 7.74
C MET A 249 -20.89 4.86 8.98
N ASP A 250 -21.18 3.56 9.09
CA ASP A 250 -22.08 2.98 10.09
C ASP A 250 -21.29 2.18 11.15
N ASP A 251 -21.15 2.74 12.36
CA ASP A 251 -20.43 2.09 13.47
C ASP A 251 -21.11 0.80 14.00
N ASP A 252 -22.36 0.53 13.60
CA ASP A 252 -23.17 -0.58 14.11
C ASP A 252 -23.17 -1.83 13.18
N ASP A 253 -22.28 -1.90 12.19
CA ASP A 253 -22.16 -3.06 11.29
C ASP A 253 -20.96 -3.98 11.62
N GLU A 254 -20.51 -4.80 10.66
CA GLU A 254 -19.41 -5.76 10.86
C GLU A 254 -18.03 -5.09 11.01
N CYS A 255 -17.89 -3.81 10.63
CA CYS A 255 -16.65 -3.05 10.67
C CYS A 255 -16.91 -1.57 11.00
N LYS A 256 -16.40 -1.10 12.15
CA LYS A 256 -16.61 0.30 12.56
C LYS A 256 -15.85 1.28 11.67
N ASN A 257 -16.21 2.56 11.77
CA ASN A 257 -15.52 3.68 11.10
C ASN A 257 -14.05 3.84 11.48
N ASP A 258 -13.59 3.21 12.56
CA ASP A 258 -12.19 3.15 12.95
C ASP A 258 -11.47 1.87 12.47
N CYS A 259 -12.12 1.12 11.57
CA CYS A 259 -11.67 -0.13 10.98
C CYS A 259 -11.24 -1.18 12.02
N THR A 260 -11.95 -1.16 13.15
CA THR A 260 -11.93 -2.22 14.15
C THR A 260 -13.21 -3.03 14.06
N THR A 261 -13.09 -4.33 14.32
CA THR A 261 -14.28 -5.17 14.43
C THR A 261 -15.04 -4.83 15.73
N PRO A 262 -16.39 -4.82 15.72
CA PRO A 262 -17.16 -4.63 16.93
C PRO A 262 -16.85 -5.77 17.91
N VAL A 263 -16.43 -5.41 19.12
CA VAL A 263 -16.26 -6.36 20.21
C VAL A 263 -17.62 -6.98 20.52
N VAL A 264 -17.80 -8.23 20.12
CA VAL A 264 -19.02 -8.99 20.39
C VAL A 264 -19.07 -9.30 21.88
N SER A 265 -19.93 -8.61 22.63
CA SER A 265 -20.03 -8.79 24.08
C SER A 265 -21.46 -9.15 24.50
N TRP A 266 -21.58 -10.06 25.46
CA TRP A 266 -22.83 -10.38 26.13
C TRP A 266 -22.70 -10.01 27.61
N PHE A 267 -23.81 -9.58 28.20
CA PHE A 267 -23.85 -9.28 29.63
C PHE A 267 -25.18 -9.63 30.28
N ASP A 268 -25.11 -9.96 31.56
CA ASP A 268 -26.27 -10.03 32.44
C ASP A 268 -25.95 -9.47 33.84
N ASP A 269 -26.61 -8.37 34.18
CA ASP A 269 -26.62 -7.72 35.49
C ASP A 269 -27.87 -8.08 36.31
N PHE A 270 -28.75 -8.94 35.76
CA PHE A 270 -30.00 -9.39 36.39
C PHE A 270 -31.04 -8.28 36.68
N GLU A 271 -30.86 -7.07 36.14
CA GLU A 271 -31.76 -5.93 36.38
C GLU A 271 -33.02 -5.94 35.48
N GLY A 272 -33.12 -6.91 34.57
CA GLY A 272 -34.20 -7.05 33.58
C GLY A 272 -35.58 -7.45 34.15
N GLY A 273 -35.69 -7.72 35.45
CA GLY A 273 -36.93 -8.07 36.15
C GLY A 273 -36.80 -9.27 37.09
N ASP A 274 -37.92 -9.72 37.68
CA ASP A 274 -37.92 -10.77 38.72
C ASP A 274 -37.68 -12.20 38.20
N MET A 275 -37.30 -12.38 36.93
CA MET A 275 -37.10 -13.70 36.29
C MET A 275 -35.75 -13.76 35.59
N MET A 276 -35.12 -14.94 35.65
CA MET A 276 -33.95 -15.22 34.81
C MET A 276 -34.31 -15.07 33.34
N LYS A 277 -33.41 -14.46 32.57
CA LYS A 277 -33.54 -14.35 31.11
C LYS A 277 -33.62 -15.74 30.45
N PRO A 278 -34.29 -15.89 29.29
CA PRO A 278 -34.59 -17.20 28.69
C PRO A 278 -33.37 -17.98 28.19
N GLU A 279 -32.22 -17.33 28.00
CA GLU A 279 -30.94 -17.94 27.61
C GLU A 279 -30.31 -18.80 28.72
N TRP A 280 -30.72 -18.61 29.98
CA TRP A 280 -30.22 -19.40 31.09
C TRP A 280 -30.81 -20.81 31.09
N ASP A 281 -29.95 -21.83 31.01
CA ASP A 281 -30.32 -23.21 31.34
C ASP A 281 -30.15 -23.41 32.86
N LEU A 282 -31.26 -23.74 33.52
CA LEU A 282 -31.32 -23.88 34.97
C LEU A 282 -31.60 -25.34 35.31
N SER A 283 -30.73 -25.95 36.13
CA SER A 283 -30.83 -27.36 36.46
C SER A 283 -30.46 -27.67 37.92
N GLY A 284 -30.52 -28.95 38.28
CA GLY A 284 -30.27 -29.44 39.64
C GLY A 284 -31.54 -29.62 40.48
N SER A 285 -31.39 -29.48 41.80
CA SER A 285 -32.43 -29.73 42.80
C SER A 285 -33.35 -28.54 43.06
N ALA A 286 -32.87 -27.33 42.79
CA ALA A 286 -33.64 -26.10 42.77
C ALA A 286 -33.00 -25.16 41.74
N ASN A 287 -33.78 -24.27 41.12
CA ASN A 287 -33.28 -23.32 40.14
C ASN A 287 -32.69 -22.09 40.84
N TRP A 288 -31.65 -21.52 40.24
CA TRP A 288 -31.26 -20.14 40.51
C TRP A 288 -32.40 -19.18 40.16
N PHE A 289 -32.45 -18.03 40.83
CA PHE A 289 -33.47 -17.00 40.58
C PHE A 289 -32.90 -15.59 40.77
N VAL A 290 -33.55 -14.59 40.17
CA VAL A 290 -33.20 -13.18 40.37
C VAL A 290 -33.63 -12.74 41.77
N SER A 291 -32.71 -12.15 42.54
CA SER A 291 -32.91 -11.79 43.94
C SER A 291 -32.51 -10.34 44.24
N ALA A 292 -33.32 -9.67 45.05
CA ALA A 292 -33.05 -8.30 45.51
C ALA A 292 -32.38 -8.24 46.90
N THR A 293 -31.93 -9.38 47.45
CA THR A 293 -31.49 -9.44 48.85
C THR A 293 -30.08 -8.91 49.06
N MET A 294 -29.18 -9.07 48.08
CA MET A 294 -27.76 -8.70 48.20
C MET A 294 -27.09 -8.28 46.87
N PRO A 295 -27.68 -7.37 46.07
CA PRO A 295 -27.06 -6.93 44.80
C PRO A 295 -25.62 -6.45 45.01
N GLN A 296 -24.72 -6.81 44.09
CA GLN A 296 -23.38 -6.24 44.05
C GLN A 296 -23.46 -4.79 43.55
N GLU A 297 -24.25 -4.59 42.50
CA GLU A 297 -24.63 -3.29 41.94
C GLU A 297 -26.12 -3.31 41.62
N GLY A 298 -26.75 -2.14 41.49
CA GLY A 298 -28.18 -2.08 41.13
C GLY A 298 -29.12 -2.61 42.22
N ALA A 299 -30.20 -3.26 41.79
CA ALA A 299 -31.30 -3.75 42.62
C ALA A 299 -31.42 -5.28 42.66
N ALA A 300 -30.72 -6.00 41.79
CA ALA A 300 -30.84 -7.44 41.57
C ALA A 300 -29.48 -8.15 41.49
N ASN A 301 -29.51 -9.48 41.51
CA ASN A 301 -28.38 -10.40 41.31
C ASN A 301 -28.97 -11.80 41.09
N ALA A 302 -28.14 -12.76 40.67
CA ALA A 302 -28.50 -14.17 40.70
C ALA A 302 -28.25 -14.78 42.09
N GLU A 303 -29.28 -15.38 42.68
CA GLU A 303 -29.18 -16.15 43.92
C GLU A 303 -29.49 -17.62 43.66
N CYS A 304 -28.71 -18.50 44.28
CA CYS A 304 -28.94 -19.94 44.20
C CYS A 304 -30.28 -20.33 44.85
N GLY A 305 -30.97 -21.29 44.23
CA GLY A 305 -32.15 -21.90 44.82
C GLY A 305 -31.87 -22.59 46.15
N ASN A 306 -32.86 -22.61 47.05
CA ASN A 306 -32.71 -23.23 48.36
C ASN A 306 -32.58 -24.76 48.25
N ILE A 307 -31.36 -25.27 48.42
CA ILE A 307 -31.00 -26.69 48.36
C ILE A 307 -30.52 -27.24 49.72
N GLY A 308 -30.81 -28.52 49.97
CA GLY A 308 -30.38 -29.28 51.15
C GLY A 308 -29.07 -30.03 50.93
N ASN A 309 -28.74 -30.93 51.86
CA ASN A 309 -27.50 -31.71 51.83
C ASN A 309 -27.44 -32.64 50.60
N SER A 310 -26.26 -32.79 50.00
CA SER A 310 -25.99 -33.65 48.83
C SER A 310 -26.88 -33.30 47.64
N GLN A 311 -27.19 -32.00 47.50
CA GLN A 311 -27.93 -31.45 46.38
C GLN A 311 -27.08 -30.42 45.67
N VAL A 312 -27.44 -30.18 44.42
CA VAL A 312 -26.76 -29.25 43.52
C VAL A 312 -27.77 -28.30 42.92
N SER A 313 -27.37 -27.08 42.60
CA SER A 313 -28.14 -26.10 41.81
C SER A 313 -27.21 -25.47 40.78
N VAL A 314 -27.62 -25.46 39.51
CA VAL A 314 -26.76 -25.03 38.40
C VAL A 314 -27.49 -23.96 37.59
N MET A 315 -26.75 -22.92 37.20
CA MET A 315 -27.13 -22.01 36.11
C MET A 315 -26.03 -22.02 35.05
N GLU A 316 -26.44 -22.17 33.78
CA GLU A 316 -25.53 -22.28 32.64
C GLU A 316 -26.00 -21.37 31.50
N VAL A 317 -25.04 -20.82 30.76
CA VAL A 317 -25.28 -20.13 29.50
C VAL A 317 -24.28 -20.63 28.46
N THR A 318 -24.75 -20.84 27.24
CA THR A 318 -23.88 -21.18 26.11
C THR A 318 -23.71 -19.95 25.25
N LEU A 319 -22.45 -19.61 24.98
CA LEU A 319 -22.05 -18.46 24.18
C LEU A 319 -21.12 -18.92 23.07
N ASP A 320 -21.19 -18.25 21.93
CA ASP A 320 -20.25 -18.38 20.82
C ASP A 320 -19.22 -17.24 20.92
N PHE A 321 -17.96 -17.61 21.10
CA PHE A 321 -16.82 -16.69 21.11
C PHE A 321 -16.23 -16.60 19.71
N ALA A 322 -16.35 -15.43 19.06
CA ALA A 322 -15.84 -15.21 17.70
C ALA A 322 -14.32 -15.34 17.64
N GLU A 323 -13.64 -14.88 18.70
CA GLU A 323 -12.21 -14.95 18.91
C GLU A 323 -11.91 -15.33 20.37
N ASP A 324 -10.63 -15.49 20.70
CA ASP A 324 -10.23 -15.61 22.11
C ASP A 324 -10.75 -14.39 22.89
N GLY A 325 -11.33 -14.63 24.05
CA GLY A 325 -12.00 -13.62 24.84
C GLY A 325 -11.94 -13.94 26.33
N ASP A 326 -12.79 -13.27 27.10
CA ASP A 326 -12.84 -13.40 28.55
C ASP A 326 -14.28 -13.43 29.04
N VAL A 327 -14.49 -14.09 30.18
CA VAL A 327 -15.68 -13.93 31.01
C VAL A 327 -15.28 -13.30 32.34
N THR A 328 -15.99 -12.24 32.72
CA THR A 328 -15.84 -11.55 34.01
C THR A 328 -17.16 -11.60 34.77
N PHE A 329 -17.11 -11.84 36.08
CA PHE A 329 -18.29 -11.81 36.94
C PHE A 329 -17.94 -11.51 38.39
N TRP A 330 -18.93 -11.02 39.14
CA TRP A 330 -18.86 -10.85 40.57
C TRP A 330 -19.49 -12.04 41.28
N ARG A 331 -18.94 -12.41 42.44
CA ARG A 331 -19.47 -13.54 43.22
C ARG A 331 -19.41 -13.29 44.73
N ARG A 332 -20.40 -13.82 45.48
CA ARG A 332 -20.48 -13.79 46.96
C ARG A 332 -20.95 -15.11 47.54
N THR A 333 -20.32 -15.61 48.62
CA THR A 333 -20.70 -16.89 49.27
C THR A 333 -21.04 -16.63 50.72
N SER A 334 -22.03 -17.36 51.22
CA SER A 334 -22.20 -17.56 52.65
C SER A 334 -22.48 -19.03 52.91
N THR A 335 -21.46 -19.87 52.75
CA THR A 335 -21.56 -21.34 52.77
C THR A 335 -20.70 -21.95 53.89
N GLU A 336 -20.79 -23.26 54.11
CA GLU A 336 -19.87 -23.94 55.03
C GLU A 336 -18.44 -24.02 54.49
N SER A 337 -17.46 -23.58 55.28
CA SER A 337 -16.06 -23.51 54.86
C SER A 337 -15.46 -24.89 54.61
N ASN A 338 -14.98 -25.11 53.39
CA ASN A 338 -14.38 -26.35 52.88
C ASN A 338 -15.34 -27.53 52.65
N PHE A 339 -16.65 -27.28 52.61
CA PHE A 339 -17.65 -28.32 52.43
C PHE A 339 -18.63 -27.98 51.30
N ASP A 340 -19.28 -26.82 51.40
CA ASP A 340 -20.23 -26.35 50.39
C ASP A 340 -19.54 -25.37 49.43
N TYR A 341 -19.55 -25.68 48.14
CA TYR A 341 -18.78 -24.95 47.14
C TYR A 341 -19.67 -24.30 46.09
N LEU A 342 -19.43 -23.00 45.84
CA LEU A 342 -19.72 -22.41 44.53
C LEU A 342 -18.56 -22.77 43.61
N GLU A 343 -18.86 -23.33 42.45
CA GLU A 343 -17.90 -23.72 41.42
C GLU A 343 -18.20 -22.96 40.13
N PHE A 344 -17.15 -22.46 39.48
CA PHE A 344 -17.23 -21.90 38.13
C PHE A 344 -16.51 -22.84 37.16
N ARG A 345 -17.18 -23.18 36.05
CA ARG A 345 -16.69 -24.12 35.05
C ARG A 345 -16.84 -23.55 33.63
N ILE A 346 -15.93 -23.98 32.76
CA ILE A 346 -15.99 -23.76 31.31
C ILE A 346 -15.99 -25.14 30.64
N ASP A 347 -17.03 -25.45 29.88
CA ASP A 347 -17.28 -26.77 29.25
C ASP A 347 -17.21 -27.93 30.26
N GLY A 348 -17.73 -27.69 31.46
CA GLY A 348 -17.70 -28.64 32.57
C GLY A 348 -16.34 -28.76 33.28
N ASN A 349 -15.27 -28.13 32.76
CA ASN A 349 -13.96 -28.10 33.41
C ASN A 349 -13.95 -27.06 34.53
N LEU A 350 -13.64 -27.50 35.75
CA LEU A 350 -13.53 -26.63 36.92
C LEU A 350 -12.39 -25.61 36.76
N GLN A 351 -12.75 -24.33 36.77
CA GLN A 351 -11.80 -23.23 36.78
C GLN A 351 -11.45 -22.83 38.22
N GLN A 352 -12.47 -22.62 39.04
CA GLN A 352 -12.31 -22.18 40.43
C GLN A 352 -13.49 -22.62 41.29
N GLN A 353 -13.22 -22.81 42.58
CA GLN A 353 -14.23 -23.07 43.59
C GLN A 353 -14.04 -22.18 44.82
N TRP A 354 -15.14 -21.85 45.50
CA TRP A 354 -15.17 -21.02 46.70
C TRP A 354 -16.10 -21.61 47.76
N SER A 355 -15.68 -21.55 49.02
CA SER A 355 -16.51 -21.92 50.16
C SER A 355 -16.33 -20.93 51.31
N GLY A 356 -17.19 -21.01 52.32
CA GLY A 356 -17.17 -20.09 53.46
C GLY A 356 -17.87 -18.76 53.20
N THR A 357 -17.77 -17.85 54.15
CA THR A 357 -18.32 -16.49 54.02
C THR A 357 -17.30 -15.57 53.38
N ASN A 358 -17.55 -15.17 52.13
CA ASN A 358 -16.73 -14.21 51.40
C ASN A 358 -17.64 -13.10 50.86
N ASP A 359 -17.18 -11.85 50.96
CA ASP A 359 -17.85 -10.71 50.34
C ASP A 359 -17.66 -10.71 48.82
N TRP A 360 -18.37 -9.80 48.13
CA TRP A 360 -18.30 -9.62 46.69
C TRP A 360 -16.86 -9.40 46.21
N ALA A 361 -16.45 -10.19 45.23
CA ALA A 361 -15.19 -10.04 44.50
C ALA A 361 -15.39 -10.41 43.03
N GLU A 362 -14.65 -9.74 42.16
CA GLU A 362 -14.63 -9.93 40.72
C GLU A 362 -13.60 -10.99 40.31
N PHE A 363 -13.93 -11.77 39.29
CA PHE A 363 -13.05 -12.77 38.70
C PHE A 363 -13.17 -12.75 37.19
N THR A 364 -12.03 -12.92 36.52
CA THR A 364 -11.93 -12.98 35.05
C THR A 364 -11.23 -14.26 34.64
N TYR A 365 -11.75 -14.93 33.62
CA TYR A 365 -11.15 -16.14 33.05
C TYR A 365 -11.12 -16.06 31.52
N PRO A 366 -10.01 -16.45 30.88
CA PRO A 366 -9.93 -16.51 29.43
C PRO A 366 -10.78 -17.65 28.87
N VAL A 367 -11.40 -17.41 27.73
CA VAL A 367 -12.21 -18.35 26.96
C VAL A 367 -11.66 -18.35 25.53
N ALA A 368 -11.41 -19.53 24.97
CA ALA A 368 -10.91 -19.62 23.61
C ALA A 368 -12.01 -19.29 22.59
N ALA A 369 -11.61 -19.02 21.34
CA ALA A 369 -12.56 -18.93 20.24
C ALA A 369 -13.35 -20.24 20.07
N GLY A 370 -14.66 -20.11 19.85
CA GLY A 370 -15.59 -21.22 19.65
C GLY A 370 -16.79 -21.19 20.60
N GLN A 371 -17.64 -22.20 20.49
CA GLN A 371 -18.81 -22.35 21.36
C GLN A 371 -18.40 -22.91 22.73
N HIS A 372 -18.79 -22.21 23.79
CA HIS A 372 -18.47 -22.57 25.16
C HIS A 372 -19.69 -22.49 26.08
N THR A 373 -19.78 -23.44 27.02
CA THR A 373 -20.79 -23.39 28.09
C THR A 373 -20.14 -22.93 29.38
N LEU A 374 -20.62 -21.80 29.91
CA LEU A 374 -20.20 -21.22 31.17
C LEU A 374 -21.19 -21.64 32.25
N SER A 375 -20.71 -22.20 33.36
CA SER A 375 -21.60 -22.67 34.43
C SER A 375 -21.16 -22.27 35.83
N TRP A 376 -22.17 -21.91 36.63
CA TRP A 376 -22.08 -21.63 38.07
C TRP A 376 -22.89 -22.69 38.81
N GLU A 377 -22.20 -23.47 39.62
CA GLU A 377 -22.73 -24.65 40.31
C GLU A 377 -22.58 -24.47 41.82
N TYR A 378 -23.67 -24.54 42.57
CA TYR A 378 -23.62 -24.66 44.03
C TYR A 378 -23.84 -26.12 44.43
N ASP A 379 -22.78 -26.78 44.89
CA ASP A 379 -22.80 -28.16 45.39
C ASP A 379 -22.69 -28.16 46.92
N LYS A 380 -23.65 -28.85 47.55
CA LYS A 380 -23.69 -29.01 49.01
C LYS A 380 -23.29 -30.40 49.44
N ASP A 381 -22.49 -30.45 50.50
CA ASP A 381 -22.00 -31.70 51.04
C ASP A 381 -23.07 -32.46 51.86
N GLY A 382 -22.67 -33.56 52.51
CA GLY A 382 -23.56 -34.43 53.26
C GLY A 382 -23.98 -33.95 54.66
N SER A 383 -23.55 -32.81 55.19
CA SER A 383 -23.81 -32.46 56.61
C SER A 383 -23.75 -30.95 56.94
N VAL A 384 -24.76 -30.49 57.71
CA VAL A 384 -24.84 -29.16 58.36
C VAL A 384 -25.11 -28.01 57.37
N SER A 385 -25.80 -26.97 57.86
CA SER A 385 -26.05 -25.70 57.17
C SER A 385 -25.45 -24.60 58.02
N SER A 386 -24.69 -23.68 57.43
CA SER A 386 -24.11 -22.54 58.15
C SER A 386 -24.21 -21.24 57.35
N GLY A 387 -24.30 -20.09 58.03
CA GLY A 387 -24.53 -18.80 57.38
C GLY A 387 -25.94 -18.67 56.77
N SER A 388 -26.07 -17.87 55.71
CA SER A 388 -27.28 -17.84 54.85
C SER A 388 -27.45 -19.10 54.01
N ASP A 389 -26.41 -19.94 53.90
CA ASP A 389 -26.42 -21.22 53.21
C ASP A 389 -26.80 -21.10 51.72
N THR A 390 -26.27 -20.06 51.08
CA THR A 390 -26.49 -19.76 49.67
C THR A 390 -25.31 -18.98 49.09
N VAL A 391 -25.38 -18.78 47.78
CA VAL A 391 -24.36 -18.13 46.96
C VAL A 391 -25.03 -17.20 45.95
N TRP A 392 -24.28 -16.17 45.56
CA TRP A 392 -24.74 -15.15 44.65
C TRP A 392 -23.70 -14.87 43.57
N VAL A 393 -24.17 -14.51 42.38
CA VAL A 393 -23.39 -14.07 41.22
C VAL A 393 -24.05 -12.83 40.65
N ASP A 394 -23.25 -11.91 40.14
CA ASP A 394 -23.74 -10.64 39.61
C ASP A 394 -22.82 -10.09 38.52
N ASN A 395 -23.31 -9.15 37.72
CA ASN A 395 -22.54 -8.41 36.72
C ASN A 395 -21.64 -9.32 35.86
N ILE A 396 -22.27 -10.23 35.11
CA ILE A 396 -21.56 -11.12 34.19
C ILE A 396 -21.37 -10.39 32.86
N THR A 397 -20.14 -10.34 32.38
CA THR A 397 -19.79 -9.71 31.10
C THR A 397 -18.81 -10.58 30.33
N THR A 398 -18.92 -10.63 29.01
CA THR A 398 -17.96 -11.28 28.12
C THR A 398 -17.29 -10.30 27.17
N THR A 399 -16.07 -10.64 26.76
CA THR A 399 -15.40 -10.06 25.59
C THR A 399 -15.37 -11.13 24.51
N ASN A 400 -15.70 -10.75 23.27
CA ASN A 400 -15.78 -11.61 22.08
C ASN A 400 -16.82 -12.74 22.12
N GLY A 401 -17.66 -12.83 23.17
CA GLY A 401 -18.71 -13.85 23.31
C GLY A 401 -20.12 -13.29 23.21
N ALA A 402 -20.98 -13.91 22.39
CA ALA A 402 -22.42 -13.62 22.30
C ALA A 402 -23.28 -14.88 22.34
N LEU A 403 -24.61 -14.70 22.45
CA LEU A 403 -25.55 -15.80 22.32
C LEU A 403 -25.49 -16.38 20.88
N PRO A 404 -25.57 -17.72 20.73
CA PRO A 404 -25.49 -18.42 19.44
C PRO A 404 -26.71 -18.21 18.52
#